data_AF-A0A345VGH6-F1
#
_entry.id   AF-A0A345VGH6-F1
#
_cell.length_a   1.000
_cell.length_b   1.000
_cell.length_c   1.000
_cell.angle_alpha   90.00
_cell.angle_beta   90.00
_cell.angle_gamma   90.00
#
_symmetry.space_group_name_H-M   'P 1'
#
loop_
_entity.id
_entity.type
_entity.pdbx_description
1 polymer ?
#
loop_
_entity_poly.entity_id
_entity_poly.type
_entity_poly.pdbx_seq_one_letter_code
_entity_poly.pdbx_strand_id
1 'polypeptide(L)'
;MAGQFEIFTDAESNVRFRLLAADGTVLATSGAFEDKREAANAIMAVRECAGTGLIREVRSNPWTGQRSGRGQGSTAPRRRHLPAV
;
A
#
# COMPACT_ATOMS: atom_id res chain seq x y z
N MET A 1 16.28 15.29 -11.64
CA MET A 1 15.24 16.31 -11.41
C MET A 1 14.55 15.99 -10.10
N ALA A 2 14.21 17.01 -9.29
CA ALA A 2 13.57 16.82 -7.99
C ALA A 2 12.06 16.64 -8.14
N GLY A 3 11.43 15.91 -7.22
CA GLY A 3 9.98 15.87 -7.12
C GLY A 3 9.38 17.23 -6.73
N GLN A 4 8.10 17.43 -7.00
CA GLN A 4 7.40 18.70 -6.76
C GLN A 4 6.17 18.51 -5.88
N PHE A 5 5.90 19.49 -5.02
CA PHE A 5 4.66 19.57 -4.23
C PHE A 5 3.67 20.50 -4.93
N GLU A 6 2.43 20.05 -5.08
CA GLU A 6 1.34 20.84 -5.64
C GLU A 6 0.19 20.95 -4.64
N ILE A 7 -0.29 22.18 -4.39
CA ILE A 7 -1.50 22.44 -3.61
C ILE A 7 -2.66 22.63 -4.58
N PHE A 8 -3.76 21.93 -4.35
CA PHE A 8 -4.97 22.03 -5.15
C PHE A 8 -6.21 21.98 -4.27
N THR A 9 -7.33 22.48 -4.79
CA THR A 9 -8.63 22.34 -4.16
C THR A 9 -9.38 21.22 -4.86
N ASP A 10 -9.92 20.27 -4.09
CA ASP A 10 -10.70 19.16 -4.64
C ASP A 10 -12.14 19.58 -4.99
N ALA A 11 -12.92 18.65 -5.54
CA ALA A 11 -14.32 18.89 -5.90
C ALA A 11 -15.22 19.16 -4.68
N GLU A 12 -14.78 18.79 -3.48
CA GLU A 12 -15.46 18.99 -2.20
C GLU A 12 -15.03 20.32 -1.54
N SER A 13 -14.31 21.18 -2.26
CA SER A 13 -13.75 22.45 -1.76
C SER A 13 -12.73 22.31 -0.64
N ASN A 14 -12.16 21.11 -0.44
CA ASN A 14 -11.09 20.91 0.52
C ASN A 14 -9.74 21.25 -0.10
N VAL A 15 -8.84 21.84 0.70
CA VAL A 15 -7.47 22.08 0.28
C VAL A 15 -6.65 20.82 0.50
N ARG A 16 -5.98 20.31 -0.52
CA ARG A 16 -5.07 19.16 -0.41
C ARG A 16 -3.75 19.49 -1.09
N PHE A 17 -2.74 18.69 -0.79
CA PHE A 17 -1.51 18.69 -1.56
C PHE A 17 -1.14 17.29 -2.00
N ARG A 18 -0.35 17.22 -3.08
CA ARG A 18 0.26 15.98 -3.56
C ARG A 18 1.75 16.16 -3.82
N LEU A 19 2.49 15.08 -3.66
CA LEU A 19 3.90 14.99 -4.05
C LEU A 19 3.99 14.22 -5.37
N LEU A 20 4.62 14.84 -6.36
CA LEU A 20 4.89 14.24 -7.66
C LEU A 20 6.38 13.89 -7.78
N ALA A 21 6.66 12.74 -8.37
CA ALA A 21 7.98 12.38 -8.85
C ALA A 21 8.36 13.22 -10.09
N ALA A 22 9.63 13.13 -10.49
CA ALA A 22 10.15 13.89 -11.63
C ALA A 22 9.48 13.53 -12.98
N ASP A 23 8.88 12.35 -13.08
CA ASP A 23 8.11 11.85 -14.21
C ASP A 23 6.62 12.25 -14.16
N GLY A 24 6.19 12.96 -13.11
CA GLY A 24 4.80 13.33 -12.87
C GLY A 24 3.98 12.27 -12.13
N THR A 25 4.58 11.14 -11.72
CA THR A 25 3.88 10.10 -10.94
C THR A 25 3.53 10.62 -9.55
N VAL A 26 2.29 10.42 -9.11
CA VAL A 26 1.86 10.80 -7.75
C VAL A 26 2.44 9.82 -6.73
N LEU A 27 3.33 10.31 -5.86
CA LEU A 27 3.96 9.51 -4.80
C LEU A 27 3.17 9.53 -3.50
N ALA A 28 2.56 10.66 -3.16
CA ALA A 28 1.77 10.83 -1.96
C ALA A 28 0.69 11.90 -2.13
N THR A 29 -0.43 11.73 -1.44
CA THR A 29 -1.52 12.71 -1.36
C THR A 29 -1.86 12.95 0.10
N SER A 30 -2.03 14.21 0.48
CA SER A 30 -2.40 14.59 1.83
C SER A 30 -3.88 14.37 2.12
N GLY A 31 -4.23 14.46 3.41
CA GLY A 31 -5.62 14.70 3.81
C GLY A 31 -6.12 16.10 3.40
N ALA A 32 -7.40 16.33 3.66
CA ALA A 32 -8.04 17.64 3.55
C ALA A 32 -7.52 18.60 4.64
N PHE A 33 -7.25 19.83 4.24
CA PHE A 33 -6.93 20.96 5.09
C PHE A 33 -8.00 22.04 4.92
N GLU A 34 -8.18 22.86 5.95
CA GLU A 34 -9.11 23.98 5.93
C GLU A 34 -8.58 25.13 5.07
N ASP A 35 -7.26 25.37 5.14
CA ASP A 35 -6.63 26.52 4.50
C ASP A 35 -5.36 26.17 3.69
N LYS A 36 -5.08 26.98 2.67
CA LYS A 36 -3.83 26.90 1.88
C LYS A 36 -2.57 27.13 2.74
N ARG A 37 -2.68 27.96 3.77
CA ARG A 37 -1.57 28.21 4.72
C ARG A 37 -1.26 26.97 5.54
N GLU A 38 -2.29 26.26 5.98
CA GLU A 38 -2.14 25.03 6.74
C GLU A 38 -1.52 23.92 5.88
N ALA A 39 -1.99 23.78 4.63
CA ALA A 39 -1.37 22.87 3.66
C ALA A 39 0.11 23.21 3.38
N ALA A 40 0.46 24.50 3.27
CA ALA A 40 1.84 24.93 3.09
C ALA A 40 2.72 24.61 4.31
N ASN A 41 2.21 24.83 5.53
CA ASN A 41 2.91 24.45 6.76
C ASN A 41 3.12 22.94 6.85
N ALA A 42 2.12 22.14 6.45
CA ALA A 42 2.24 20.69 6.39
C ALA A 42 3.30 20.24 5.39
N ILE A 43 3.40 20.87 4.20
CA ILE A 43 4.48 20.59 3.24
C ILE A 43 5.86 20.87 3.85
N MET A 44 6.01 21.98 4.58
CA MET A 44 7.28 22.30 5.24
C MET A 44 7.66 21.24 6.26
N ALA A 45 6.71 20.82 7.11
CA ALA A 45 6.92 19.74 8.07
C ALA A 45 7.26 18.41 7.37
N VAL A 46 6.59 18.07 6.26
CA VAL A 46 6.92 16.87 5.47
C VAL A 46 8.33 16.96 4.91
N ARG A 47 8.76 18.11 4.39
CA ARG A 47 10.12 18.28 3.85
C ARG A 47 11.19 18.11 4.92
N GLU A 48 10.94 18.61 6.13
CA GLU A 48 11.84 18.47 7.26
C GLU A 48 11.89 17.01 7.75
N CYS A 49 10.73 16.40 7.98
CA CYS A 49 10.63 15.05 8.52
C CYS A 49 11.02 13.96 7.51
N ALA A 50 10.70 14.11 6.23
CA ALA A 50 10.94 13.07 5.22
C ALA A 50 12.43 12.91 4.86
N GLY A 51 13.25 13.94 5.07
CA GLY A 51 14.69 13.85 4.85
C GLY A 51 15.38 12.85 5.78
N THR A 52 14.88 12.69 7.01
CA THR A 52 15.47 11.83 8.06
C THR A 52 14.48 10.82 8.65
N GLY A 53 13.29 10.73 8.08
CA GLY A 53 12.19 9.94 8.63
C GLY A 53 12.51 8.46 8.63
N LEU A 54 12.31 7.79 9.77
CA LEU A 54 12.45 6.34 9.87
C LEU A 54 11.22 5.64 9.31
N ILE A 55 11.44 4.55 8.57
CA ILE A 55 10.36 3.69 8.10
C ILE A 55 9.90 2.82 9.25
N ARG A 56 8.62 2.92 9.61
CA ARG A 56 7.99 2.09 10.64
C ARG A 56 6.75 1.41 10.07
N GLU A 57 6.70 0.10 10.23
CA GLU A 57 5.50 -0.69 9.97
C GLU A 57 4.58 -0.66 11.19
N VAL A 58 3.31 -0.30 11.00
CA VAL A 58 2.33 -0.15 12.10
C VAL A 58 1.35 -1.31 12.16
N ARG A 59 0.98 -1.90 11.01
CA ARG A 59 0.17 -3.13 10.93
C ARG A 59 0.49 -3.88 9.63
N SER A 60 1.20 -4.99 9.72
CA SER A 60 1.00 -6.10 8.79
C SER A 60 0.03 -7.05 9.46
N ASN A 61 -1.05 -7.44 8.78
CA ASN A 61 -1.49 -8.82 8.99
C ASN A 61 -0.27 -9.67 8.60
N PRO A 62 0.23 -10.58 9.45
CA PRO A 62 1.35 -11.42 9.05
C PRO A 62 0.98 -12.02 7.71
N TRP A 63 1.92 -11.99 6.75
CA TRP A 63 1.77 -12.74 5.52
C TRP A 63 1.68 -14.22 5.89
N THR A 64 0.48 -14.69 6.24
CA THR A 64 0.16 -16.10 6.35
C THR A 64 0.06 -16.55 4.92
N GLY A 65 1.20 -16.91 4.34
CA GLY A 65 1.30 -17.35 2.95
C GLY A 65 0.15 -18.28 2.66
N GLN A 66 -0.72 -17.88 1.73
CA GLN A 66 -1.69 -18.80 1.16
C GLN A 66 -0.90 -19.96 0.56
N ARG A 67 -0.81 -21.07 1.31
CA ARG A 67 -0.72 -22.41 0.73
C ARG A 67 -2.10 -22.73 0.18
N SER A 68 -2.52 -21.98 -0.85
CA SER A 68 -3.65 -22.36 -1.69
C SER A 68 -3.21 -23.55 -2.53
N GLY A 69 -3.56 -24.74 -2.03
CA GLY A 69 -3.92 -25.91 -2.84
C GLY A 69 -2.85 -26.53 -3.73
N ARG A 70 -2.14 -27.55 -3.22
CA ARG A 70 -1.82 -28.73 -4.02
C ARG A 70 -2.31 -29.99 -3.32
N GLY A 71 -3.53 -30.38 -3.70
CA GLY A 71 -3.93 -31.77 -3.93
C GLY A 71 -3.78 -32.75 -2.77
N GLN A 72 -4.71 -32.71 -1.81
CA GLN A 72 -5.16 -33.94 -1.15
C GLN A 72 -6.43 -34.40 -1.86
N GLY A 73 -6.22 -35.01 -3.03
CA GLY A 73 -7.26 -35.61 -3.85
C GLY A 73 -6.84 -37.00 -4.28
N SER A 74 -7.36 -37.99 -3.57
CA SER A 74 -7.71 -39.34 -4.02
C SER A 74 -6.67 -40.19 -4.76
N THR A 75 -6.23 -41.27 -4.11
CA THR A 75 -6.19 -42.58 -4.78
C THR A 75 -6.60 -43.67 -3.79
N ALA A 76 -7.87 -44.04 -3.83
CA ALA A 76 -8.36 -45.28 -3.24
C ALA A 76 -7.75 -46.47 -4.02
N PRO A 77 -7.14 -47.47 -3.38
CA PRO A 77 -6.79 -48.68 -4.10
C PRO A 77 -8.05 -49.50 -4.34
N ARG A 78 -8.36 -49.66 -5.63
CA ARG A 78 -9.40 -50.56 -6.14
C ARG A 78 -9.11 -52.00 -5.72
N ARG A 79 -10.20 -52.59 -5.23
CA ARG A 79 -10.44 -53.97 -4.82
C ARG A 79 -9.97 -55.04 -5.83
N ARG A 80 -9.57 -56.19 -5.24
CA ARG A 80 -9.63 -57.61 -5.69
C ARG A 80 -8.37 -58.24 -6.31
N HIS A 81 -7.86 -59.27 -5.63
CA HIS A 81 -7.75 -60.62 -6.19
C HIS A 81 -7.55 -61.69 -5.09
N LEU A 82 -8.38 -62.73 -5.11
CA LEU A 82 -8.17 -64.01 -4.40
C LEU A 82 -7.07 -64.80 -5.13
N PRO A 83 -6.32 -65.66 -4.43
CA PRO A 83 -6.28 -67.07 -4.84
C PRO A 83 -6.31 -68.07 -3.67
N ALA A 84 -6.60 -69.32 -4.05
CA ALA A 84 -6.88 -70.50 -3.25
C ALA A 84 -5.64 -71.16 -2.60
N VAL A 85 -5.82 -71.77 -1.42
CA VAL A 85 -5.74 -73.23 -1.17
C VAL A 85 -6.30 -73.53 0.23
#